data_AF-A0A5C3Q118-F1
#
_entry.id   AF-A0A5C3Q118-F1
#
_cell.length_a   1.000
_cell.length_b   1.000
_cell.length_c   1.000
_cell.angle_alpha   90.00
_cell.angle_beta   90.00
_cell.angle_gamma   90.00
#
_symmetry.space_group_name_H-M   'P 1'
#
loop_
_entity.id
_entity.type
_entity.pdbx_description
1 polymer ?
#
loop_
_entity_poly.entity_id
_entity_poly.type
_entity_poly.pdbx_seq_one_letter_code
_entity_poly.pdbx_strand_id
1 'polypeptide(L)'
;MSGDQPSSQLTTEQWEQKLAQLRTTNEELQRRRLEAEKDRDLFRDLYGKASAHASSVSAENNELTERAALAEGQAREGLAMLKATYEERIRLLEQETLRWKGQCQVLTDRDGRMDDEIRRRAALEPELRAENERLRDQIDSLEEDYASMEGLLEGMTRQQVEETSELESTAKHHVLAPLSVEVS
;
A
#
# COMPACT_ATOMS: atom_id res chain seq x y z
N MET A 1 113.51 63.45 -15.36
CA MET A 1 114.67 62.56 -15.64
C MET A 1 114.56 61.43 -14.62
N SER A 2 113.81 60.40 -14.98
CA SER A 2 114.37 59.11 -15.42
C SER A 2 114.74 58.31 -14.16
N GLY A 3 113.93 57.38 -13.68
CA GLY A 3 113.28 56.31 -14.43
C GLY A 3 114.15 55.07 -14.25
N ASP A 4 113.72 54.15 -13.38
CA ASP A 4 113.92 52.72 -13.60
C ASP A 4 113.06 51.92 -12.62
N GLN A 5 112.02 51.29 -13.17
CA GLN A 5 111.34 50.16 -12.55
C GLN A 5 112.25 48.93 -12.73
N PRO A 6 112.75 48.28 -11.67
CA PRO A 6 113.36 46.98 -11.83
C PRO A 6 112.24 45.94 -11.87
N SER A 7 111.96 45.49 -13.09
CA SER A 7 111.20 44.31 -13.48
C SER A 7 111.14 43.22 -12.41
N SER A 8 109.92 42.85 -12.04
CA SER A 8 109.59 41.70 -11.19
C SER A 8 110.02 40.38 -11.83
N GLN A 9 111.29 40.01 -11.73
CA GLN A 9 111.80 38.72 -12.18
C GLN A 9 111.83 37.77 -10.98
N LEU A 10 110.77 36.96 -10.85
CA LEU A 10 110.76 35.78 -10.00
C LEU A 10 111.97 34.90 -10.34
N THR A 11 112.69 34.41 -9.34
CA THR A 11 113.78 33.44 -9.56
C THR A 11 113.22 32.15 -10.14
N THR A 12 114.02 31.41 -10.89
CA THR A 12 113.62 30.13 -11.52
C THR A 12 113.00 29.16 -10.51
N GLU A 13 113.56 29.07 -9.31
CA GLU A 13 113.03 28.25 -8.21
C GLU A 13 111.65 28.71 -7.71
N GLN A 14 111.43 30.02 -7.59
CA GLN A 14 110.12 30.57 -7.19
C GLN A 14 109.06 30.36 -8.29
N TRP A 15 109.47 30.37 -9.56
CA TRP A 15 108.61 30.02 -10.68
C TRP A 15 108.22 28.54 -10.66
N GLU A 16 109.16 27.64 -10.43
CA GLU A 16 108.90 26.19 -10.34
C GLU A 16 107.98 25.86 -9.16
N GLN A 17 108.18 26.48 -8.00
CA GLN A 17 107.30 26.33 -6.83
C GLN A 17 105.87 26.83 -7.13
N LYS A 18 105.74 28.00 -7.76
CA LYS A 18 104.41 28.52 -8.18
C LYS A 18 103.76 27.63 -9.21
N LEU A 19 104.52 27.10 -10.16
CA LEU A 19 104.00 26.19 -11.18
C LEU A 19 103.50 24.89 -10.57
N ALA A 20 104.23 24.33 -9.60
CA ALA A 20 103.82 23.14 -8.86
C ALA A 20 102.55 23.40 -8.04
N GLN A 21 102.47 24.51 -7.31
CA GLN A 21 101.28 24.92 -6.56
C GLN A 21 100.06 25.16 -7.47
N LEU A 22 100.28 25.79 -8.62
CA LEU A 22 99.21 26.00 -9.60
C LEU A 22 98.71 24.69 -10.19
N ARG A 23 99.60 23.70 -10.41
CA ARG A 23 99.19 22.37 -10.88
C ARG A 23 98.37 21.62 -9.84
N THR A 24 98.81 21.59 -8.59
CA THR A 24 98.08 20.90 -7.51
C THR A 24 96.71 21.54 -7.26
N THR A 25 96.64 22.87 -7.23
CA THR A 25 95.36 23.59 -7.09
C THR A 25 94.46 23.37 -8.30
N ASN A 26 95.00 23.31 -9.51
CA ASN A 26 94.23 23.01 -10.71
C ASN A 26 93.65 21.59 -10.67
N GLU A 27 94.46 20.59 -10.31
CA GLU A 27 94.01 19.20 -10.15
C GLU A 27 92.92 19.07 -9.08
N GLU A 28 93.07 19.75 -7.95
CA GLU A 28 92.05 19.76 -6.90
C GLU A 28 90.75 20.44 -7.37
N LEU A 29 90.85 21.58 -8.07
CA LEU A 29 89.69 22.25 -8.65
C LEU A 29 88.99 21.40 -9.71
N GLN A 30 89.75 20.68 -10.55
CA GLN A 30 89.18 19.73 -11.50
C GLN A 30 88.45 18.58 -10.80
N ARG A 31 89.04 18.02 -9.73
CA ARG A 31 88.41 16.97 -8.92
C ARG A 31 87.10 17.44 -8.29
N ARG A 32 87.11 18.62 -7.65
CA ARG A 32 85.93 19.22 -7.04
C ARG A 32 84.85 19.55 -8.07
N ARG A 33 85.25 20.02 -9.25
CA ARG A 33 84.31 20.26 -10.36
C ARG A 33 83.63 18.98 -10.81
N LEU A 34 84.39 17.90 -11.00
CA LEU A 34 83.84 16.59 -11.41
C LEU A 34 82.90 16.02 -10.34
N GLU A 35 83.23 16.16 -9.05
CA GLU A 35 82.34 15.77 -7.95
C GLU A 35 81.05 16.60 -7.97
N ALA A 36 81.13 17.92 -8.12
CA ALA A 36 79.96 18.79 -8.22
C ALA A 36 79.08 18.51 -9.45
N GLU A 37 79.68 18.14 -10.59
CA GLU A 37 78.93 17.72 -11.78
C GLU A 37 78.17 16.41 -11.53
N LYS A 38 78.79 15.43 -10.86
CA LYS A 38 78.12 14.17 -10.47
C LYS A 38 76.96 14.41 -9.49
N ASP A 39 77.16 15.25 -8.50
CA ASP A 39 76.12 15.58 -7.52
C ASP A 39 74.93 16.28 -8.20
N ARG A 40 75.22 17.23 -9.11
CA ARG A 40 74.18 17.90 -9.89
C ARG A 40 73.36 16.91 -10.70
N ASP A 41 74.02 15.97 -11.38
CA ASP A 41 73.35 14.97 -12.21
C ASP A 41 72.51 14.02 -11.33
N LEU A 42 73.03 13.63 -10.16
CA LEU A 42 72.27 12.86 -9.17
C LEU A 42 71.00 13.59 -8.71
N PHE A 43 71.10 14.87 -8.34
CA PHE A 43 69.93 15.65 -7.91
C PHE A 43 68.91 15.83 -9.03
N ARG A 44 69.37 16.01 -10.27
CA ARG A 44 68.48 16.07 -11.44
C ARG A 44 67.70 14.78 -11.60
N ASP A 45 68.36 13.63 -11.47
CA ASP A 45 67.71 12.32 -11.58
C ASP A 45 66.73 12.07 -10.44
N LEU A 46 67.10 12.42 -9.20
CA LEU A 46 66.21 12.29 -8.05
C LEU A 46 64.98 13.19 -8.18
N TYR A 47 65.15 14.42 -8.65
CA TYR A 47 64.05 15.33 -8.90
C TYR A 47 63.14 14.81 -10.03
N GLY A 48 63.73 14.29 -11.10
CA GLY A 48 62.97 13.66 -12.19
C GLY A 48 62.12 12.49 -11.69
N LYS A 49 62.68 11.60 -10.87
CA LYS A 49 61.96 10.47 -10.26
C LYS A 49 60.88 10.93 -9.30
N ALA A 50 61.18 11.89 -8.43
CA ALA A 50 60.22 12.42 -7.46
C ALA A 50 59.06 13.14 -8.15
N SER A 51 59.34 13.93 -9.19
CA SER A 51 58.32 14.60 -9.99
C SER A 51 57.44 13.60 -10.73
N ALA A 52 58.03 12.59 -11.36
CA ALA A 52 57.26 11.55 -12.04
C ALA A 52 56.36 10.78 -11.07
N HIS A 53 56.88 10.43 -9.89
CA HIS A 53 56.10 9.80 -8.83
C HIS A 53 54.97 10.70 -8.33
N ALA A 54 55.24 11.97 -8.05
CA ALA A 54 54.22 12.92 -7.60
C ALA A 54 53.10 13.10 -8.63
N SER A 55 53.44 13.18 -9.93
CA SER A 55 52.46 13.20 -11.01
C SER A 55 51.64 11.91 -11.07
N SER A 56 52.28 10.75 -10.92
CA SER A 56 51.59 9.45 -10.90
C SER A 56 50.61 9.34 -9.74
N VAL A 57 51.05 9.69 -8.51
CA VAL A 57 50.19 9.66 -7.32
C VAL A 57 49.03 10.65 -7.45
N SER A 58 49.27 11.83 -8.02
CA SER A 58 48.19 12.80 -8.25
C SER A 58 47.16 12.27 -9.24
N ALA A 59 47.60 11.61 -10.32
CA ALA A 59 46.69 10.99 -11.28
C ALA A 59 45.87 9.86 -10.65
N GLU A 60 46.50 8.97 -9.88
CA GLU A 60 45.82 7.90 -9.16
C GLU A 60 44.82 8.44 -8.13
N ASN A 61 45.19 9.48 -7.39
CA ASN A 61 44.31 10.10 -6.39
C ASN A 61 43.06 10.71 -7.05
N ASN A 62 43.23 11.38 -8.19
CA ASN A 62 42.10 11.91 -8.97
C ASN A 62 41.18 10.78 -9.43
N GLU A 63 41.73 9.70 -9.99
CA GLU A 63 40.94 8.55 -10.45
C GLU A 63 40.17 7.88 -9.28
N LEU A 64 40.82 7.71 -8.13
CA LEU A 64 40.17 7.16 -6.93
C LEU A 64 39.05 8.08 -6.44
N THR A 65 39.27 9.39 -6.46
CA THR A 65 38.27 10.38 -6.06
C THR A 65 37.05 10.35 -6.98
N GLU A 66 37.27 10.25 -8.30
CA GLU A 66 36.19 10.11 -9.28
C GLU A 66 35.37 8.83 -9.06
N ARG A 67 36.06 7.70 -8.87
CA ARG A 67 35.41 6.41 -8.59
C ARG A 67 34.62 6.43 -7.27
N ALA A 68 35.17 7.04 -6.23
CA ALA A 68 34.49 7.20 -4.94
C ALA A 68 33.22 8.04 -5.10
N ALA A 69 33.30 9.18 -5.80
CA ALA A 69 32.14 10.03 -6.06
C ALA A 69 31.03 9.31 -6.84
N LEU A 70 31.40 8.51 -7.84
CA LEU A 70 30.43 7.69 -8.59
C LEU A 70 29.78 6.63 -7.71
N ALA A 71 30.57 5.90 -6.91
CA ALA A 71 30.06 4.86 -6.02
C ALA A 71 29.14 5.44 -4.94
N GLU A 72 29.51 6.58 -4.35
CA GLU A 72 28.68 7.31 -3.38
C GLU A 72 27.37 7.80 -4.00
N GLY A 73 27.43 8.33 -5.23
CA GLY A 73 26.25 8.73 -6.00
C GLY A 73 25.29 7.56 -6.24
N GLN A 74 25.81 6.45 -6.74
CA GLN A 74 25.04 5.23 -6.98
C GLN A 74 24.41 4.67 -5.69
N ALA A 75 25.16 4.65 -4.58
CA ALA A 75 24.65 4.19 -3.30
C ALA A 75 23.52 5.09 -2.80
N ARG A 76 23.67 6.42 -2.91
CA ARG A 76 22.66 7.39 -2.49
C ARG A 76 21.39 7.28 -3.32
N GLU A 77 21.51 7.22 -4.64
CA GLU A 77 20.38 7.12 -5.57
C GLU A 77 19.67 5.77 -5.45
N GLY A 78 20.43 4.67 -5.39
CA GLY A 78 19.89 3.33 -5.20
C GLY A 78 19.13 3.18 -3.89
N LEU A 79 19.68 3.72 -2.79
CA LEU A 79 19.00 3.72 -1.49
C LEU A 79 17.71 4.56 -1.52
N ALA A 80 17.73 5.72 -2.16
CA ALA A 80 16.55 6.57 -2.30
C ALA A 80 15.44 5.86 -3.10
N MET A 81 15.80 5.20 -4.21
CA MET A 81 14.87 4.42 -5.02
C MET A 81 14.24 3.27 -4.24
N LEU A 82 15.05 2.51 -3.48
CA LEU A 82 14.56 1.41 -2.65
C LEU A 82 13.60 1.93 -1.58
N LYS A 83 13.96 3.01 -0.87
CA LYS A 83 13.08 3.61 0.13
C LYS A 83 11.73 4.01 -0.46
N ALA A 84 11.73 4.75 -1.58
CA ALA A 84 10.50 5.14 -2.25
C ALA A 84 9.63 3.93 -2.67
N THR A 85 10.27 2.86 -3.16
CA THR A 85 9.57 1.63 -3.56
C THR A 85 8.90 0.94 -2.37
N TYR A 86 9.62 0.84 -1.25
CA TYR A 86 9.08 0.23 -0.04
C TYR A 86 8.02 1.09 0.63
N GLU A 87 8.17 2.42 0.63
CA GLU A 87 7.17 3.35 1.13
C GLU A 87 5.85 3.20 0.36
N GLU A 88 5.87 3.16 -0.99
CA GLU A 88 4.65 2.95 -1.77
C GLU A 88 4.06 1.55 -1.55
N ARG A 89 4.90 0.51 -1.44
CA ARG A 89 4.42 -0.84 -1.14
C ARG A 89 3.73 -0.92 0.22
N ILE A 90 4.30 -0.29 1.24
CA ILE A 90 3.69 -0.19 2.57
C ILE A 90 2.35 0.53 2.46
N ARG A 91 2.30 1.68 1.77
CA ARG A 91 1.08 2.46 1.58
C ARG A 91 -0.04 1.64 0.93
N LEU A 92 0.27 0.87 -0.11
CA LEU A 92 -0.70 0.00 -0.78
C LEU A 92 -1.18 -1.14 0.14
N LEU A 93 -0.26 -1.78 0.86
CA LEU A 93 -0.61 -2.84 1.81
C LEU A 93 -1.48 -2.33 2.96
N GLU A 94 -1.22 -1.12 3.47
CA GLU A 94 -2.04 -0.47 4.48
C GLU A 94 -3.46 -0.18 3.97
N GLN A 95 -3.59 0.31 2.74
CA GLN A 95 -4.90 0.54 2.11
C GLN A 95 -5.67 -0.76 1.91
N GLU A 96 -5.02 -1.82 1.42
CA GLU A 96 -5.65 -3.13 1.29
C GLU A 96 -6.08 -3.68 2.64
N THR A 97 -5.22 -3.56 3.66
CA THR A 97 -5.54 -4.00 5.02
C THR A 97 -6.75 -3.26 5.58
N LEU A 98 -6.83 -1.95 5.37
CA LEU A 98 -8.00 -1.15 5.77
C LEU A 98 -9.26 -1.59 5.03
N ARG A 99 -9.16 -1.84 3.72
CA ARG A 99 -10.27 -2.32 2.90
C ARG A 99 -10.79 -3.66 3.40
N TRP A 100 -9.89 -4.62 3.64
CA TRP A 100 -10.25 -5.95 4.15
C TRP A 100 -10.86 -5.87 5.54
N LYS A 101 -10.29 -5.06 6.44
CA LYS A 101 -10.87 -4.83 7.77
C LYS A 101 -12.29 -4.28 7.69
N GLY A 102 -12.53 -3.31 6.82
CA GLY A 102 -13.87 -2.75 6.59
C GLY A 102 -14.85 -3.81 6.07
N GLN A 103 -14.44 -4.63 5.11
CA GLN A 103 -15.27 -5.72 4.58
C GLN A 103 -15.59 -6.77 5.64
N CYS A 104 -14.58 -7.20 6.42
CA CYS A 104 -14.77 -8.14 7.52
C CYS A 104 -15.75 -7.57 8.55
N GLN A 105 -15.61 -6.29 8.94
CA GLN A 105 -16.52 -5.66 9.89
C GLN A 105 -17.97 -5.67 9.39
N VAL A 106 -18.20 -5.30 8.12
CA VAL A 106 -19.56 -5.32 7.54
C VAL A 106 -20.16 -6.72 7.55
N LEU A 107 -19.37 -7.75 7.25
CA LEU A 107 -19.83 -9.14 7.30
C LEU A 107 -20.13 -9.58 8.73
N THR A 108 -19.23 -9.30 9.68
CA THR A 108 -19.45 -9.61 11.10
C THR A 108 -20.69 -8.92 11.66
N ASP A 109 -20.89 -7.64 11.34
CA ASP A 109 -22.08 -6.88 11.78
C ASP A 109 -23.36 -7.40 11.13
N ARG A 110 -23.30 -7.93 9.91
CA ARG A 110 -24.44 -8.57 9.24
C ARG A 110 -24.78 -9.90 9.90
N ASP A 111 -23.76 -10.74 10.15
CA ASP A 111 -23.95 -12.05 10.76
C ASP A 111 -24.56 -11.90 12.16
N GLY A 112 -24.04 -10.97 12.98
CA GLY A 112 -24.61 -10.70 14.31
C GLY A 112 -26.07 -10.23 14.27
N ARG A 113 -26.44 -9.37 13.32
CA ARG A 113 -27.84 -8.93 13.14
C ARG A 113 -28.75 -10.06 12.67
N MET A 114 -28.26 -10.91 11.77
CA MET A 114 -29.03 -12.01 11.22
C MET A 114 -29.31 -13.08 12.29
N ASP A 115 -28.31 -13.39 13.12
CA ASP A 115 -28.47 -14.32 14.24
C ASP A 115 -29.55 -13.83 15.23
N ASP A 116 -29.57 -12.54 15.56
CA ASP A 116 -30.59 -11.96 16.44
C ASP A 116 -31.99 -11.98 15.80
N GLU A 117 -32.11 -11.70 14.50
CA GLU A 117 -33.39 -11.77 13.78
C GLU A 117 -33.91 -13.21 13.69
N ILE A 118 -33.05 -14.18 13.39
CA ILE A 118 -33.39 -15.61 13.37
C ILE A 118 -33.85 -16.05 14.76
N ARG A 119 -33.13 -15.65 15.82
CA ARG A 119 -33.48 -15.97 17.21
C ARG A 119 -34.85 -15.40 17.59
N ARG A 120 -35.16 -14.16 17.21
CA ARG A 120 -36.48 -13.55 17.45
C ARG A 120 -37.59 -14.27 16.70
N ARG A 121 -37.39 -14.57 15.41
CA ARG A 121 -38.39 -15.30 14.61
C ARG A 121 -38.67 -16.68 15.19
N ALA A 122 -37.62 -17.41 15.58
CA ALA A 122 -37.77 -18.71 16.22
C ALA A 122 -38.51 -18.63 17.57
N ALA A 123 -38.31 -17.56 18.35
CA ALA A 123 -39.01 -17.36 19.61
C ALA A 123 -40.51 -17.00 19.42
N LEU A 124 -40.86 -16.28 18.35
CA LEU A 124 -42.24 -15.89 18.04
C LEU A 124 -43.03 -16.97 17.29
N GLU A 125 -42.33 -17.93 16.67
CA GLU A 125 -42.90 -19.04 15.92
C GLU A 125 -44.00 -19.83 16.66
N PRO A 126 -43.82 -20.26 17.93
CA PRO A 126 -44.85 -20.99 18.65
C PRO A 126 -46.10 -20.15 18.96
N GLU A 127 -45.92 -18.88 19.33
CA GLU A 127 -47.03 -17.95 19.59
C GLU A 127 -47.84 -17.69 18.32
N LEU A 128 -47.15 -17.44 17.20
CA LEU A 128 -47.79 -17.26 15.89
C LEU A 128 -48.49 -18.54 15.40
N ARG A 129 -47.94 -19.72 15.70
CA ARG A 129 -48.59 -21.00 15.36
C ARG A 129 -49.88 -21.19 16.17
N ALA A 130 -49.83 -20.97 17.48
CA ALA A 130 -51.00 -21.07 18.36
C ALA A 130 -52.09 -20.07 17.95
N GLU A 131 -51.72 -18.83 17.64
CA GLU A 131 -52.67 -17.82 17.17
C GLU A 131 -53.28 -18.18 15.81
N ASN A 132 -52.49 -18.76 14.88
CA ASN A 132 -53.02 -19.26 13.61
C ASN A 132 -54.01 -20.41 13.80
N GLU A 133 -53.72 -21.37 14.68
CA GLU A 133 -54.64 -22.45 15.02
C GLU A 133 -55.93 -21.89 15.62
N ARG A 134 -55.82 -20.99 16.60
CA ARG A 134 -56.96 -20.31 17.22
C ARG A 134 -57.83 -19.57 16.19
N LEU A 135 -57.20 -18.85 15.26
CA LEU A 135 -57.92 -18.12 14.21
C LEU A 135 -58.56 -19.07 13.19
N ARG A 136 -57.95 -20.21 12.88
CA ARG A 136 -58.56 -21.25 12.02
C ARG A 136 -59.77 -21.86 12.69
N ASP A 137 -59.66 -22.25 13.96
CA ASP A 137 -60.80 -22.79 14.74
C ASP A 137 -61.96 -21.78 14.78
N GLN A 138 -61.65 -20.48 14.88
CA GLN A 138 -62.67 -19.42 14.83
C GLN A 138 -63.32 -19.28 13.46
N ILE A 139 -62.56 -19.41 12.38
CA ILE A 139 -63.11 -19.39 11.02
C ILE A 139 -64.03 -20.59 10.84
N ASP A 140 -63.57 -21.79 11.19
CA ASP A 140 -64.33 -23.03 11.06
C ASP A 140 -65.66 -22.95 11.85
N SER A 141 -65.61 -22.47 13.10
CA SER A 141 -66.82 -22.25 13.91
C SER A 141 -67.78 -21.23 13.29
N LEU A 142 -67.26 -20.13 12.74
CA LEU A 142 -68.10 -19.12 12.09
C LEU A 142 -68.72 -19.67 10.80
N GLU A 143 -67.97 -20.45 10.02
CA GLU A 143 -68.48 -21.11 8.81
C GLU A 143 -69.60 -22.10 9.14
N GLU A 144 -69.47 -22.87 10.22
CA GLU A 144 -70.54 -23.75 10.73
C GLU A 144 -71.78 -22.95 11.17
N ASP A 145 -71.60 -21.85 11.92
CA ASP A 145 -72.69 -20.98 12.34
C ASP A 145 -73.42 -20.35 11.14
N TYR A 146 -72.67 -19.89 10.13
CA TYR A 146 -73.22 -19.35 8.88
C TYR A 146 -74.03 -20.42 8.13
N ALA A 147 -73.48 -21.62 7.97
CA ALA A 147 -74.18 -22.72 7.31
C ALA A 147 -75.47 -23.12 8.06
N SER A 148 -75.43 -23.12 9.39
CA SER A 148 -76.59 -23.41 10.23
C SER A 148 -77.68 -22.33 10.10
N MET A 149 -77.29 -21.04 10.14
CA MET A 149 -78.20 -19.93 9.90
C MET A 149 -78.79 -19.96 8.49
N GLU A 150 -77.98 -20.25 7.47
CA GLU A 150 -78.45 -20.40 6.09
C GLU A 150 -79.47 -21.54 5.98
N GLY A 151 -79.20 -22.70 6.60
CA GLY A 151 -80.15 -23.81 6.67
C GLY A 151 -81.45 -23.46 7.40
N LEU A 152 -81.40 -22.69 8.49
CA LEU A 152 -82.59 -22.20 9.19
C LEU A 152 -83.39 -21.22 8.33
N LEU A 153 -82.73 -20.29 7.64
CA LEU A 153 -83.37 -19.35 6.73
C LEU A 153 -84.05 -20.08 5.56
N GLU A 154 -83.39 -21.09 4.98
CA GLU A 154 -83.98 -21.98 3.98
C GLU A 154 -85.19 -22.74 4.53
N GLY A 155 -85.10 -23.24 5.76
CA GLY A 155 -86.21 -23.93 6.43
C GLY A 155 -87.41 -23.02 6.64
N MET A 156 -87.19 -21.80 7.16
CA MET A 156 -88.23 -20.79 7.36
C MET A 156 -88.86 -20.35 6.03
N THR A 157 -88.06 -20.16 4.97
CA THR A 157 -88.60 -19.83 3.65
C THR A 157 -89.41 -20.97 3.06
N ARG A 158 -88.98 -22.24 3.21
CA ARG A 158 -89.80 -23.40 2.81
C ARG A 158 -91.11 -23.47 3.60
N GLN A 159 -91.07 -23.29 4.91
CA GLN A 159 -92.27 -23.29 5.75
C GLN A 159 -93.23 -22.16 5.35
N GLN A 160 -92.72 -20.95 5.09
CA GLN A 160 -93.54 -19.84 4.59
C GLN A 160 -94.17 -20.15 3.22
N VAL A 161 -93.43 -20.81 2.33
CA VAL A 161 -93.95 -21.24 1.02
C VAL A 161 -95.03 -22.32 1.18
N GLU A 162 -94.86 -23.26 2.11
CA GLU A 162 -95.85 -24.29 2.42
C GLU A 162 -97.10 -23.70 3.08
N GLU A 163 -96.95 -22.86 4.10
CA GLU A 163 -98.07 -22.16 4.77
C GLU A 163 -98.84 -21.27 3.79
N THR A 164 -98.16 -20.55 2.89
CA THR A 164 -98.84 -19.76 1.85
C THR A 164 -99.56 -20.64 0.82
N SER A 165 -99.00 -21.79 0.45
CA SER A 165 -99.65 -22.79 -0.41
C SER A 165 -100.88 -23.43 0.25
N GLU A 166 -100.81 -23.75 1.55
CA GLU A 166 -101.92 -24.29 2.33
C GLU A 166 -103.04 -23.25 2.53
N LEU A 167 -102.68 -21.99 2.78
CA LEU A 167 -103.63 -20.88 2.80
C LEU A 167 -104.29 -20.67 1.43
N GLU A 168 -103.54 -20.83 0.34
CA GLU A 168 -104.09 -20.78 -1.02
C GLU A 168 -105.04 -21.96 -1.30
N SER A 169 -104.70 -23.16 -0.83
CA SER A 169 -105.51 -24.38 -0.89
C SER A 169 -106.82 -24.25 -0.10
N THR A 170 -106.76 -23.78 1.15
CA THR A 170 -107.93 -23.56 2.01
C THR A 170 -108.82 -22.42 1.50
N ALA A 171 -108.23 -21.35 0.95
CA ALA A 171 -108.98 -20.31 0.25
C ALA A 171 -109.71 -20.86 -0.99
N LYS A 172 -109.07 -21.74 -1.78
CA LYS A 172 -109.71 -22.43 -2.92
C LYS A 172 -110.82 -23.38 -2.48
N HIS A 173 -110.65 -24.09 -1.37
CA HIS A 173 -111.69 -24.97 -0.79
C HIS A 173 -112.87 -24.18 -0.20
N HIS A 174 -112.65 -23.01 0.41
CA HIS A 174 -113.72 -22.21 0.98
C HIS A 174 -114.62 -21.56 -0.09
N VAL A 175 -114.09 -21.32 -1.30
CA VAL A 175 -114.87 -20.84 -2.47
C VAL A 175 -115.74 -21.96 -3.08
N LEU A 176 -115.47 -23.24 -2.78
CA LEU A 176 -116.16 -24.40 -3.36
C LEU A 176 -117.11 -25.14 -2.40
N ALA A 177 -117.31 -24.67 -1.17
CA ALA A 177 -118.31 -25.22 -0.26
C ALA A 177 -119.74 -24.79 -0.69
N PRO A 178 -120.65 -25.72 -1.05
CA PRO A 178 -121.98 -25.37 -1.54
C PRO A 178 -122.88 -24.93 -0.39
N LEU A 179 -123.45 -23.73 -0.49
CA LEU A 179 -124.61 -23.32 0.30
C LEU A 179 -125.83 -24.12 -0.18
N SER A 180 -126.05 -25.28 0.42
CA SER A 180 -127.38 -25.89 0.47
C SER A 180 -128.18 -25.18 1.56
N VAL A 181 -129.14 -24.34 1.16
CA VAL A 181 -130.26 -23.95 2.02
C VAL A 181 -131.53 -23.93 1.15
N GLU A 182 -132.46 -24.80 1.53
CA GLU A 182 -133.85 -24.89 1.07
C GLU A 182 -134.60 -23.55 1.25
N VAL A 183 -135.69 -23.35 0.49
CA VAL A 183 -137.04 -23.07 1.04
C VAL A 183 -138.00 -22.70 -0.10
N SER A 184 -139.08 -23.50 -0.17
CA SER A 184 -140.44 -23.27 -0.71
C SER A 184 -140.65 -22.97 -2.19
#